data_AF-A0A850MQ40-F1
#
_entry.id   AF-A0A850MQ40-F1
#
_cell.length_a   1.000
_cell.length_b   1.000
_cell.length_c   1.000
_cell.angle_alpha   90.00
_cell.angle_beta   90.00
_cell.angle_gamma   90.00
#
_symmetry.space_group_name_H-M   'P 1'
#
loop_
_entity.id
_entity.type
_entity.pdbx_description
1 polymer ?
#
loop_
_entity_poly.entity_id
_entity_poly.type
_entity_poly.pdbx_seq_one_letter_code
_entity_poly.pdbx_strand_id
1 'polypeptide(L)'
;MELVLTIELVPSTAWNKSIYQMLRKRRRLWNRIKFEIYQREGHQCYICGSTKGKLQAHEFWEYDDKNHIQKLDAIHHLCDYCHKIKHIGFWCHTNDGRQLLSNQGLSWQDLINHFCLVNSCSESDFLKHEDEAFQIWSKRSRHEWTQDFGEYQSFLKNNHNARGRIQ
;
A
#
# COMPACT_ATOMS: atom_id res chain seq x y z
N MET A 1 10.66 -14.70 13.95
CA MET A 1 10.94 -14.68 12.50
C MET A 1 10.58 -13.29 12.01
N GLU A 2 11.43 -12.68 11.20
CA GLU A 2 11.14 -11.37 10.62
C GLU A 2 10.45 -11.58 9.27
N LEU A 3 9.21 -11.08 9.13
CA LEU A 3 8.42 -11.24 7.92
C LEU A 3 8.81 -10.14 6.91
N VAL A 4 9.10 -10.56 5.67
CA VAL A 4 9.42 -9.64 4.56
C VAL A 4 8.14 -9.07 3.93
N LEU A 5 7.15 -9.93 3.69
CA LEU A 5 5.81 -9.54 3.26
C LEU A 5 4.88 -9.53 4.46
N THR A 6 4.31 -8.37 4.77
CA THR A 6 3.35 -8.19 5.86
C THR A 6 1.99 -7.74 5.34
N ILE A 7 0.93 -8.09 6.05
CA ILE A 7 -0.39 -7.48 5.91
C ILE A 7 -0.36 -6.03 6.45
N GLU A 8 -0.98 -5.09 5.74
CA GLU A 8 -1.01 -3.67 6.09
C GLU A 8 -2.43 -3.09 6.00
N LEU A 9 -3.14 -3.13 7.12
CA LEU A 9 -4.49 -2.61 7.21
C LEU A 9 -4.46 -1.14 7.66
N VAL A 10 -4.86 -0.24 6.77
CA VAL A 10 -4.99 1.19 7.07
C VAL A 10 -6.15 1.40 8.06
N PRO A 11 -5.98 2.18 9.15
CA PRO A 11 -7.07 2.50 10.08
C PRO A 11 -8.27 3.12 9.35
N SER A 12 -9.49 2.78 9.76
CA SER A 12 -10.70 3.24 9.06
C SER A 12 -10.86 4.76 9.04
N THR A 13 -10.39 5.46 10.08
CA THR A 13 -10.37 6.93 10.22
C THR A 13 -9.32 7.61 9.31
N ALA A 14 -8.37 6.84 8.76
CA ALA A 14 -7.35 7.30 7.82
C ALA A 14 -7.66 6.92 6.36
N TRP A 15 -8.78 6.22 6.09
CA TRP A 15 -9.16 5.84 4.72
C TRP A 15 -9.45 7.04 3.81
N ASN A 16 -9.22 6.84 2.51
CA ASN A 16 -9.43 7.84 1.45
C ASN A 16 -8.56 9.11 1.58
N LYS A 17 -7.34 8.95 2.10
CA LYS A 17 -6.36 10.03 2.17
C LYS A 17 -5.00 9.61 1.59
N SER A 18 -4.99 8.90 0.46
CA SER A 18 -3.73 8.53 -0.23
C SER A 18 -3.15 9.67 -1.06
N ILE A 19 -1.84 9.66 -1.24
CA ILE A 19 -1.15 10.62 -2.09
C ILE A 19 -1.62 10.52 -3.56
N TYR A 20 -1.96 9.30 -4.02
CA TYR A 20 -2.53 9.10 -5.35
C TYR A 20 -3.83 9.89 -5.50
N GLN A 21 -4.72 9.86 -4.50
CA GLN A 21 -5.97 10.61 -4.53
C GLN A 21 -5.70 12.13 -4.55
N MET A 22 -4.74 12.62 -3.76
CA MET A 22 -4.33 14.03 -3.74
C MET A 22 -3.68 14.50 -5.05
N LEU A 23 -3.02 13.60 -5.76
CA LEU A 23 -2.38 13.86 -7.05
C LEU A 23 -3.25 13.46 -8.25
N ARG A 24 -4.49 13.00 -8.05
CA ARG A 24 -5.36 12.50 -9.13
C ARG A 24 -5.58 13.52 -10.24
N LYS A 25 -5.74 14.80 -9.89
CA LYS A 25 -5.86 15.92 -10.85
C LYS A 25 -4.51 16.35 -11.45
N ARG A 26 -3.39 15.92 -10.87
CA ARG A 26 -2.01 16.23 -11.25
C ARG A 26 -1.27 14.97 -11.72
N ARG A 27 -1.85 14.24 -12.69
CA ARG A 27 -1.34 12.92 -13.14
C ARG A 27 0.14 12.94 -13.55
N ARG A 28 0.67 14.07 -14.05
CA ARG A 28 2.10 14.22 -14.37
C ARG A 28 3.00 14.05 -13.15
N LEU A 29 2.62 14.58 -11.98
CA LEU A 29 3.37 14.41 -10.74
C LEU A 29 3.32 12.97 -10.25
N TRP A 30 2.15 12.33 -10.32
CA TRP A 30 2.03 10.91 -9.97
C TRP A 30 2.88 10.01 -10.89
N ASN A 31 2.89 10.29 -12.21
CA ASN A 31 3.72 9.56 -13.14
C ASN A 31 5.21 9.80 -12.92
N ARG A 32 5.60 11.00 -12.47
CA ARG A 32 6.97 11.30 -12.06
C ARG A 32 7.41 10.47 -10.87
N ILE A 33 6.59 10.39 -9.81
CA ILE A 33 6.86 9.52 -8.64
C ILE A 33 7.11 8.08 -9.11
N LYS A 34 6.17 7.51 -9.89
CA LYS A 34 6.35 6.14 -10.42
C LYS A 34 7.62 6.00 -11.26
N PHE A 35 7.94 6.98 -12.11
CA PHE A 35 9.14 6.93 -12.93
C PHE A 35 10.42 6.92 -12.07
N GLU A 36 10.47 7.76 -11.03
CA GLU A 36 11.60 7.81 -10.10
C GLU A 36 11.78 6.48 -9.35
N ILE A 37 10.67 5.84 -8.94
CA ILE A 37 10.71 4.50 -8.33
C ILE A 37 11.26 3.46 -9.32
N TYR A 38 10.80 3.45 -10.58
CA TYR A 38 11.32 2.52 -11.59
C TYR A 38 12.81 2.70 -11.87
N GLN A 39 13.31 3.94 -11.87
CA GLN A 39 14.75 4.19 -12.04
C GLN A 39 15.58 3.65 -10.86
N ARG A 40 15.04 3.76 -9.65
CA ARG A 40 15.72 3.31 -8.43
C ARG A 40 15.66 1.80 -8.21
N GLU A 41 14.51 1.19 -8.46
CA GLU A 41 14.21 -0.21 -8.07
C GLU A 41 14.20 -1.17 -9.26
N GLY A 42 14.19 -0.64 -10.49
CA GLY A 42 13.96 -1.43 -11.69
C GLY A 42 12.49 -1.84 -11.85
N HIS A 43 12.23 -2.74 -12.79
CA HIS A 43 10.88 -3.25 -13.07
C HIS A 43 10.62 -4.59 -12.35
N GLN A 44 10.70 -4.57 -11.03
CA GLN A 44 10.47 -5.74 -10.16
C GLN A 44 9.67 -5.36 -8.91
N CYS A 45 9.05 -6.36 -8.28
CA CYS A 45 8.40 -6.21 -6.98
C CYS A 45 9.46 -5.90 -5.90
N TYR A 46 9.25 -4.83 -5.14
CA TYR A 46 10.14 -4.45 -4.04
C TYR A 46 10.22 -5.50 -2.93
N ILE A 47 9.13 -6.25 -2.69
CA ILE A 47 9.07 -7.26 -1.62
C ILE A 47 9.62 -8.61 -2.08
N CYS A 48 9.08 -9.17 -3.17
CA CYS A 48 9.39 -10.55 -3.58
C CYS A 48 10.31 -10.66 -4.80
N GLY A 49 10.75 -9.54 -5.39
CA GLY A 49 11.63 -9.52 -6.57
C GLY A 49 10.97 -9.97 -7.89
N SER A 50 9.68 -10.32 -7.90
CA SER A 50 9.00 -10.75 -9.13
C SER A 50 9.04 -9.68 -10.21
N THR A 51 9.55 -10.04 -11.39
CA THR A 51 9.55 -9.21 -12.61
C THR A 51 8.34 -9.47 -13.51
N LYS A 52 7.46 -10.41 -13.11
CA LYS A 52 6.28 -10.81 -13.89
C LYS A 52 5.06 -9.96 -13.53
N GLY A 53 4.27 -9.65 -14.56
CA GLY A 53 2.99 -8.95 -14.42
C GLY A 53 3.11 -7.43 -14.32
N LYS A 54 1.96 -6.78 -14.11
CA LYS A 54 1.90 -5.33 -13.89
C LYS A 54 2.24 -5.04 -12.43
N LEU A 55 3.08 -4.04 -12.20
CA LEU A 55 3.41 -3.57 -10.87
C LEU A 55 2.45 -2.45 -10.42
N GLN A 56 2.13 -2.45 -9.14
CA GLN A 56 1.26 -1.47 -8.48
C GLN A 56 2.11 -0.61 -7.54
N ALA A 57 1.96 0.71 -7.58
CA ALA A 57 2.60 1.58 -6.60
C ALA A 57 1.84 1.48 -5.27
N HIS A 58 2.53 1.10 -4.21
CA HIS A 58 2.01 0.92 -2.87
C HIS A 58 2.68 1.90 -1.91
N GLU A 59 1.87 2.56 -1.09
CA GLU A 59 2.33 3.47 -0.03
C GLU A 59 2.67 2.67 1.23
N PHE A 60 3.87 2.86 1.76
CA PHE A 60 4.35 2.25 3.00
C PHE A 60 4.29 3.31 4.11
N TRP A 61 3.55 3.00 5.17
CA TRP A 61 3.27 3.95 6.24
C TRP A 61 3.93 3.57 7.56
N GLU A 62 4.55 4.54 8.22
CA GLU A 62 4.91 4.49 9.63
C GLU A 62 3.75 4.99 10.49
N TYR A 63 3.56 4.40 11.67
CA TYR A 63 2.49 4.76 12.60
C TYR A 63 3.07 5.12 13.97
N ASP A 64 2.92 6.38 14.37
CA ASP A 64 3.11 6.81 15.75
C ASP A 64 1.77 6.65 16.50
N ASP A 65 1.59 5.51 17.15
CA ASP A 65 0.37 5.19 17.91
C ASP A 65 0.15 6.10 19.13
N LYS A 66 1.19 6.79 19.63
CA LYS A 66 1.07 7.68 20.79
C LYS A 66 0.51 9.04 20.39
N ASN A 67 1.03 9.60 19.30
CA ASN A 67 0.62 10.91 18.80
C ASN A 67 -0.45 10.82 17.70
N HIS A 68 -0.78 9.60 17.26
CA HIS A 68 -1.70 9.29 16.15
C HIS A 68 -1.27 9.99 14.85
N ILE A 69 0.01 9.81 14.49
CA ILE A 69 0.58 10.31 13.23
C ILE A 69 0.82 9.13 12.29
N GLN A 70 0.21 9.20 11.11
CA GLN A 70 0.44 8.27 10.01
C GLN A 70 1.39 8.96 9.01
N LYS A 71 2.63 8.50 8.95
CA LYS A 71 3.67 9.13 8.13
C LYS A 71 3.96 8.29 6.89
N LEU A 72 3.87 8.89 5.71
CA LEU A 72 4.25 8.25 4.46
C LEU A 72 5.76 8.16 4.41
N ASP A 73 6.28 6.96 4.58
CA ASP A 73 7.72 6.71 4.58
C ASP A 73 8.23 6.50 3.17
N ALA A 74 7.58 5.61 2.41
CA ALA A 74 8.00 5.26 1.07
C ALA A 74 6.84 4.90 0.16
N ILE A 75 7.11 4.92 -1.15
CA ILE A 75 6.26 4.32 -2.16
C ILE A 75 7.12 3.36 -2.97
N HIS A 76 6.68 2.10 -3.08
CA HIS A 76 7.37 1.07 -3.85
C HIS A 76 6.44 0.39 -4.85
N HIS A 77 7.03 -0.23 -5.86
CA HIS A 77 6.27 -1.06 -6.80
C HIS A 77 6.14 -2.50 -6.30
N LEU A 78 4.92 -3.00 -6.20
CA LEU A 78 4.62 -4.36 -5.78
C LEU A 78 3.99 -5.17 -6.92
N CYS A 79 4.28 -6.47 -6.96
CA CYS A 79 3.51 -7.38 -7.80
C CYS A 79 2.07 -7.49 -7.29
N ASP A 80 1.21 -8.01 -8.14
CA ASP A 80 -0.22 -8.11 -7.87
C ASP A 80 -0.54 -8.90 -6.57
N TYR A 81 0.18 -9.99 -6.30
CA TYR A 81 -0.02 -10.80 -5.09
C TYR A 81 0.43 -10.07 -3.82
N CYS A 82 1.65 -9.53 -3.80
CA CYS A 82 2.14 -8.74 -2.66
C CYS A 82 1.22 -7.54 -2.36
N HIS A 83 0.75 -6.86 -3.41
CA HIS A 83 -0.16 -5.73 -3.26
C HIS A 83 -1.53 -6.16 -2.68
N LYS A 84 -2.07 -7.29 -3.12
CA LYS A 84 -3.30 -7.86 -2.57
C LYS A 84 -3.17 -8.26 -1.10
N ILE A 85 -2.03 -8.86 -0.73
CA ILE A 85 -1.73 -9.28 0.65
C ILE A 85 -1.57 -8.08 1.58
N LYS A 86 -0.90 -7.02 1.13
CA LYS A 86 -0.87 -5.74 1.86
C LYS A 86 -2.29 -5.26 2.17
N HIS A 87 -3.20 -5.34 1.21
CA HIS A 87 -4.61 -4.95 1.35
C HIS A 87 -5.58 -6.11 1.58
N ILE A 88 -5.19 -7.15 2.31
CA ILE A 88 -5.97 -8.39 2.42
C ILE A 88 -7.39 -8.18 2.99
N GLY A 89 -7.55 -7.18 3.87
CA GLY A 89 -8.85 -6.82 4.43
C GLY A 89 -9.88 -6.46 3.36
N PHE A 90 -9.47 -5.80 2.27
CA PHE A 90 -10.35 -5.59 1.13
C PHE A 90 -10.56 -6.90 0.36
N TRP A 91 -9.48 -7.53 -0.10
CA TRP A 91 -9.54 -8.64 -1.06
C TRP A 91 -10.20 -9.91 -0.54
N CYS A 92 -10.05 -10.23 0.76
CA CYS A 92 -10.53 -11.49 1.33
C CYS A 92 -11.68 -11.29 2.32
N HIS A 93 -11.79 -10.11 2.94
CA HIS A 93 -12.76 -9.86 4.01
C HIS A 93 -13.95 -8.98 3.58
N THR A 94 -14.04 -8.58 2.30
CA THR A 94 -15.23 -7.93 1.73
C THR A 94 -15.87 -8.76 0.62
N ASN A 95 -17.17 -8.57 0.38
CA ASN A 95 -17.87 -9.25 -0.73
C ASN A 95 -17.28 -8.84 -2.10
N ASP A 96 -17.11 -7.53 -2.32
CA ASP A 96 -16.59 -6.99 -3.57
C ASP A 96 -15.16 -7.48 -3.84
N GLY A 97 -14.29 -7.44 -2.83
CA GLY A 97 -12.92 -7.94 -2.96
C GLY A 97 -12.87 -9.42 -3.30
N ARG A 98 -13.66 -10.26 -2.63
CA ARG A 98 -13.73 -11.70 -2.92
C ARG A 98 -14.25 -11.98 -4.33
N GLN A 99 -15.26 -11.23 -4.77
CA GLN A 99 -15.79 -11.36 -6.13
C GLN A 99 -14.73 -10.97 -7.18
N LEU A 100 -14.03 -9.85 -6.96
CA LEU A 100 -12.96 -9.40 -7.86
C LEU A 100 -11.77 -10.37 -7.89
N LEU A 101 -11.44 -10.98 -6.75
CA LEU A 101 -10.39 -12.01 -6.65
C LEU A 101 -10.78 -13.25 -7.46
N SER A 102 -12.00 -13.75 -7.28
CA SER A 102 -12.54 -14.90 -8.02
C SER A 102 -12.61 -14.63 -9.52
N ASN A 103 -12.99 -13.42 -9.95
CA ASN A 103 -13.02 -13.04 -11.37
C ASN A 103 -11.63 -13.06 -12.02
N GLN A 104 -10.56 -12.97 -11.23
CA GLN A 104 -9.17 -13.11 -11.67
C GLN A 104 -8.69 -14.55 -11.64
N GLY A 105 -9.55 -15.52 -11.28
CA GLY A 105 -9.17 -16.92 -11.09
C GLY A 105 -8.29 -17.15 -9.87
N LEU A 106 -8.33 -16.24 -8.88
CA LEU A 106 -7.54 -16.30 -7.66
C LEU A 106 -8.43 -16.62 -6.46
N SER A 107 -7.84 -17.28 -5.48
CA SER A 107 -8.45 -17.63 -4.20
C SER A 107 -7.66 -17.01 -3.04
N TRP A 108 -8.24 -17.06 -1.84
CA TRP A 108 -7.51 -16.70 -0.61
C TRP A 108 -6.28 -17.60 -0.42
N GLN A 109 -6.39 -18.89 -0.72
CA GLN A 109 -5.28 -19.83 -0.61
C GLN A 109 -4.09 -19.45 -1.52
N ASP A 110 -4.34 -18.89 -2.70
CA ASP A 110 -3.26 -18.42 -3.59
C ASP A 110 -2.45 -17.29 -2.95
N LEU A 111 -3.11 -16.41 -2.20
CA LEU A 111 -2.45 -15.33 -1.45
C LEU A 111 -1.68 -15.88 -0.24
N ILE A 112 -2.24 -16.86 0.49
CA ILE A 112 -1.54 -17.55 1.59
C ILE A 112 -0.28 -18.23 1.06
N ASN A 113 -0.40 -19.01 -0.02
CA ASN A 113 0.73 -19.72 -0.62
C ASN A 113 1.84 -18.74 -1.03
N HIS A 114 1.48 -17.58 -1.59
CA HIS A 114 2.46 -16.55 -1.94
C HIS A 114 3.12 -15.94 -0.70
N PHE A 115 2.35 -15.63 0.36
CA PHE A 115 2.91 -15.13 1.62
C PHE A 115 3.91 -16.11 2.23
N CYS A 116 3.53 -17.38 2.32
CA CYS A 116 4.35 -18.45 2.86
C CYS A 116 5.63 -18.64 2.05
N LEU A 117 5.55 -18.60 0.71
CA LEU A 117 6.71 -18.68 -0.17
C LEU A 117 7.68 -17.50 0.05
N VAL A 118 7.16 -16.28 0.10
CA VAL A 118 7.99 -15.07 0.26
C VAL A 118 8.65 -15.01 1.64
N ASN A 119 7.92 -15.41 2.68
CA ASN A 119 8.40 -15.34 4.06
C ASN A 119 9.09 -16.61 4.54
N SER A 120 9.11 -17.69 3.74
CA SER A 120 9.56 -19.01 4.16
C SER A 120 8.90 -19.48 5.47
N CYS A 121 7.58 -19.26 5.58
CA CYS A 121 6.80 -19.56 6.79
C CYS A 121 5.65 -20.54 6.49
N SER A 122 5.02 -21.04 7.56
CA SER A 122 3.85 -21.91 7.43
C SER A 122 2.55 -21.11 7.25
N GLU A 123 1.49 -21.80 6.82
CA GLU A 123 0.14 -21.23 6.81
C GLU A 123 -0.33 -20.83 8.22
N SER A 124 0.06 -21.59 9.25
CA SER A 124 -0.23 -21.21 10.65
C SER A 124 0.41 -19.88 11.04
N ASP A 125 1.62 -19.58 10.52
CA ASP A 125 2.28 -18.29 10.76
C ASP A 125 1.54 -17.16 10.04
N PHE A 126 1.04 -17.41 8.82
CA PHE A 126 0.21 -16.45 8.11
C PHE A 126 -1.08 -16.14 8.87
N LEU A 127 -1.82 -17.15 9.33
CA LEU A 127 -3.08 -16.95 10.06
C LEU A 127 -2.87 -16.20 11.37
N LYS A 128 -1.77 -16.48 12.06
CA LYS A 128 -1.36 -15.73 13.25
C LYS A 128 -1.06 -14.27 12.91
N HIS A 129 -0.28 -14.01 11.85
CA HIS A 129 0.02 -12.64 11.40
C HIS A 129 -1.23 -11.88 10.95
N GLU A 130 -2.19 -12.56 10.32
CA GLU A 130 -3.47 -11.98 9.93
C GLU A 130 -4.29 -11.55 11.15
N ASP A 131 -4.43 -12.42 12.15
CA ASP A 131 -5.13 -12.08 13.39
C ASP A 131 -4.47 -10.88 14.10
N GLU A 132 -3.14 -10.89 14.24
CA GLU A 132 -2.38 -9.78 14.82
C GLU A 132 -2.60 -8.46 14.06
N ALA A 133 -2.59 -8.51 12.72
CA ALA A 133 -2.83 -7.34 11.88
C ALA A 133 -4.25 -6.78 12.07
N PHE A 134 -5.28 -7.63 12.16
CA PHE A 134 -6.66 -7.20 12.44
C PHE A 134 -6.85 -6.65 13.85
N GLN A 135 -6.15 -7.21 14.85
CA GLN A 135 -6.15 -6.66 16.21
C GLN A 135 -5.54 -5.26 16.27
N ILE A 136 -4.40 -5.05 15.59
CA ILE A 136 -3.76 -3.73 15.48
C ILE A 136 -4.70 -2.76 14.76
N TRP A 137 -5.25 -3.16 13.62
CA TRP A 137 -6.20 -2.35 12.87
C TRP A 137 -7.41 -1.93 13.72
N SER A 138 -7.99 -2.86 14.49
CA SER A 138 -9.12 -2.59 15.38
C SER A 138 -8.78 -1.55 16.45
N LYS A 139 -7.58 -1.64 17.04
CA LYS A 139 -7.09 -0.65 18.02
C LYS A 139 -6.89 0.72 17.37
N ARG A 140 -6.16 0.78 16.26
CA ARG A 140 -5.84 2.04 15.56
C ARG A 140 -7.06 2.75 15.01
N SER A 141 -8.08 1.99 14.58
CA SER A 141 -9.33 2.53 14.04
C SER A 141 -10.23 3.21 15.09
N ARG A 142 -9.85 3.20 16.38
CA ARG A 142 -10.55 3.93 17.45
C ARG A 142 -10.08 5.38 17.60
N HIS A 143 -9.09 5.79 16.82
CA HIS A 143 -8.45 7.09 16.94
C HIS A 143 -8.45 7.81 15.61
N GLU A 144 -8.52 9.15 15.66
CA GLU A 144 -8.30 9.99 14.49
C GLU A 144 -6.80 10.15 14.24
N TRP A 145 -6.39 10.05 12.98
CA TRP A 145 -4.99 10.11 12.57
C TRP A 145 -4.70 11.38 11.78
N THR A 146 -3.58 12.02 12.12
CA THR A 146 -3.00 13.09 11.31
C THR A 146 -2.03 12.47 10.32
N GLN A 147 -2.11 12.90 9.05
CA GLN A 147 -1.18 12.41 8.03
C GLN A 147 -0.01 13.35 7.83
N ASP A 148 1.17 12.76 7.78
CA ASP A 148 2.41 13.39 7.36
C ASP A 148 2.88 12.73 6.06
N PHE A 149 3.01 13.48 4.97
CA PHE A 149 3.46 12.93 3.69
C PHE A 149 4.99 12.92 3.54
N GLY A 150 5.75 13.27 4.58
CA GLY A 150 7.21 13.20 4.59
C GLY A 150 7.84 13.95 3.41
N GLU A 151 8.79 13.31 2.74
CA GLU A 151 9.45 13.88 1.54
C GLU A 151 8.46 14.15 0.39
N TYR A 152 7.37 13.38 0.32
CA TYR A 152 6.38 13.51 -0.74
C TYR A 152 5.49 14.75 -0.59
N GLN A 153 5.54 15.43 0.56
CA GLN A 153 4.89 16.72 0.75
C GLN A 153 5.33 17.76 -0.31
N SER A 154 6.55 17.64 -0.83
CA SER A 154 7.07 18.48 -1.93
C SER A 154 6.22 18.38 -3.20
N PHE A 155 5.77 17.16 -3.58
CA PHE A 155 4.86 16.95 -4.71
C PHE A 155 3.48 17.55 -4.47
N LEU A 156 3.05 17.62 -3.21
CA LEU A 156 1.77 18.21 -2.84
C LEU A 156 1.82 19.75 -2.86
N LYS A 157 2.92 20.33 -2.38
CA LYS A 157 3.15 21.78 -2.23
C LYS A 157 3.42 22.52 -3.54
N ASN A 158 3.68 21.83 -4.66
CA ASN A 158 3.88 22.45 -5.98
C ASN A 158 2.62 23.20 -6.45
N ASN A 159 2.49 24.43 -5.96
CA ASN A 159 1.62 25.51 -6.39
C ASN A 159 2.54 26.56 -7.05
N HIS A 160 2.71 26.46 -8.37
CA HIS A 160 3.12 27.62 -9.15
C HIS A 160 2.25 27.74 -10.39
N ASN A 161 1.34 28.72 -10.33
CA ASN A 161 1.13 29.76 -11.34
C ASN A 161 1.38 29.33 -12.79
N ALA A 162 0.34 28.83 -13.44
CA ALA A 162 0.24 28.83 -14.90
C ALA A 162 -1.10 29.43 -15.35
N ARG A 163 -1.45 30.59 -14.77
CA ARG A 163 -2.47 31.52 -15.31
C ARG A 163 -2.09 32.95 -14.93
N GLY A 164 -1.06 33.47 -15.60
CA GLY A 164 -0.63 34.85 -15.46
C GLY A 164 0.02 35.34 -16.74
N ARG A 165 -0.76 36.11 -17.52
CA ARG A 165 -0.37 37.01 -18.62
C ARG A 165 0.33 36.43 -19.86
N ILE A 166 -0.42 36.42 -20.96
CA ILE A 166 0.09 36.99 -22.22
C ILE A 166 -0.82 38.19 -22.49
N GLN A 167 -0.21 39.38 -22.56
CA GLN A 167 -0.80 40.59 -23.13
C GLN A 167 -0.94 40.43 -24.64
#